data_AF-A0A1B3WC10-F1
#
_entry.id   AF-A0A1B3WC10-F1
#
_cell.length_a   1.000
_cell.length_b   1.000
_cell.length_c   1.000
_cell.angle_alpha   90.00
_cell.angle_beta   90.00
_cell.angle_gamma   90.00
#
_symmetry.space_group_name_H-M   'P 1'
#
loop_
_entity.id
_entity.type
_entity.pdbx_description
1 polymer ?
#
loop_
_entity_poly.entity_id
_entity_poly.type
_entity_poly.pdbx_seq_one_letter_code
_entity_poly.pdbx_strand_id
1 'polypeptide(L)'
;MLSNIRQGHHGCSVYGGGGLGKTTAQQFLTENAGRWLINNKTKQQIGVAARMVMPSGIRRSDRAFWIAMNQRLKLVNSIRMESSLGLERLVNFIRTRCGQARQRRMVLFIDNAQRITEAEYQYLEDLDGLVLDENLSLFLVLVRQSDSEGIDVVDDWLERPSHTVRRWFMDTAPFRPLTGIGEITHALSRYDRSVTWPTPDMPFSRYFAKDAFDRGWCLSNEAPVIFDGIRSLRKEYKLPETDAWPMATFTLVVHSLLADIARDNSDFKGFTQDQIRHVLLTSGYLRLEFVRARMRMPDIHGEEVA
;
A
#
# COMPACT_ATOMS: atom_id res chain seq x y z
N MET A 1 -7.82 11.71 3.99
CA MET A 1 -6.87 11.45 5.13
C MET A 1 -6.37 12.72 5.83
N LEU A 2 -5.43 13.53 5.29
CA LEU A 2 -4.88 14.70 6.02
C LEU A 2 -5.94 15.76 6.38
N SER A 3 -6.96 15.94 5.54
CA SER A 3 -8.14 16.74 5.83
C SER A 3 -8.86 16.26 7.09
N ASN A 4 -9.18 14.96 7.17
CA ASN A 4 -9.87 14.34 8.31
C ASN A 4 -9.08 14.50 9.60
N ILE A 5 -7.76 14.24 9.53
CA ILE A 5 -6.86 14.43 10.65
C ILE A 5 -6.95 15.88 11.17
N ARG A 6 -7.01 16.87 10.27
CA ARG A 6 -7.11 18.29 10.64
C ARG A 6 -8.49 18.70 11.14
N GLN A 7 -9.54 18.06 10.65
CA GLN A 7 -10.93 18.28 11.07
C GLN A 7 -11.24 17.61 12.42
N GLY A 8 -10.29 16.87 13.00
CA GLY A 8 -10.47 16.22 14.29
C GLY A 8 -11.24 14.90 14.21
N HIS A 9 -11.37 14.31 13.02
CA HIS A 9 -11.94 12.97 12.89
C HIS A 9 -11.01 11.94 13.55
N HIS A 10 -11.57 10.81 13.98
CA HIS A 10 -10.84 9.73 14.66
C HIS A 10 -10.41 8.61 13.72
N GLY A 11 -10.90 8.59 12.48
CA GLY A 11 -10.42 7.64 11.49
C GLY A 11 -10.91 7.89 10.07
N CYS A 12 -10.42 7.04 9.18
CA CYS A 12 -10.92 6.90 7.82
C CYS A 12 -10.66 5.49 7.29
N SER A 13 -11.43 5.09 6.28
CA SER A 13 -11.21 3.83 5.56
C SER A 13 -10.51 4.05 4.22
N VAL A 14 -9.63 3.11 3.87
CA VAL A 14 -8.98 3.04 2.57
C VAL A 14 -9.17 1.63 2.03
N TYR A 15 -9.67 1.48 0.80
CA TYR A 15 -9.96 0.17 0.23
C TYR A 15 -9.30 -0.03 -1.14
N GLY A 16 -8.95 -1.26 -1.47
CA GLY A 16 -8.51 -1.61 -2.82
C GLY A 16 -8.07 -3.07 -2.93
N GLY A 17 -7.95 -3.58 -4.15
CA GLY A 17 -7.57 -4.98 -4.40
C GLY A 17 -6.13 -5.32 -3.97
N GLY A 18 -5.83 -6.60 -3.91
CA GLY A 18 -4.48 -7.13 -3.73
C GLY A 18 -3.50 -6.59 -4.79
N GLY A 19 -2.22 -6.49 -4.41
CA GLY A 19 -1.15 -6.11 -5.34
C GLY A 19 -1.10 -4.64 -5.77
N LEU A 20 -1.90 -3.75 -5.17
CA LEU A 20 -1.88 -2.32 -5.50
C LEU A 20 -0.77 -1.51 -4.80
N GLY A 21 -0.01 -2.11 -3.87
CA GLY A 21 1.06 -1.40 -3.15
C GLY A 21 0.65 -0.79 -1.80
N LYS A 22 -0.54 -1.13 -1.29
CA LYS A 22 -1.07 -0.65 0.00
C LYS A 22 -0.08 -0.83 1.15
N THR A 23 0.51 -2.02 1.28
CA THR A 23 1.43 -2.34 2.40
C THR A 23 2.72 -1.54 2.31
N THR A 24 3.31 -1.42 1.12
CA THR A 24 4.51 -0.60 0.88
C THR A 24 4.24 0.88 1.18
N ALA A 25 3.08 1.40 0.76
CA ALA A 25 2.68 2.77 1.05
C ALA A 25 2.52 3.02 2.57
N GLN A 26 1.86 2.11 3.29
CA GLN A 26 1.73 2.20 4.76
C GLN A 26 3.09 2.18 5.45
N GLN A 27 4.02 1.32 5.01
CA GLN A 27 5.37 1.28 5.55
C GLN A 27 6.09 2.62 5.32
N PHE A 28 6.09 3.11 4.07
CA PHE A 28 6.69 4.40 3.73
C PHE A 28 6.11 5.54 4.58
N LEU A 29 4.79 5.63 4.69
CA LEU A 29 4.11 6.65 5.50
C LEU A 29 4.47 6.52 6.98
N THR A 30 4.57 5.30 7.51
CA THR A 30 4.93 5.09 8.92
C THR A 30 6.36 5.54 9.20
N GLU A 31 7.32 5.15 8.35
CA GLU A 31 8.74 5.47 8.51
C GLU A 31 9.06 6.95 8.24
N ASN A 32 8.20 7.62 7.46
CA ASN A 32 8.40 9.01 7.05
C ASN A 32 7.36 9.97 7.64
N ALA A 33 6.76 9.63 8.80
CA ALA A 33 5.73 10.46 9.45
C ALA A 33 6.13 11.93 9.59
N GLY A 34 7.39 12.22 9.95
CA GLY A 34 7.90 13.59 10.07
C GLY A 34 7.92 14.40 8.77
N ARG A 35 7.77 13.76 7.59
CA ARG A 35 7.77 14.43 6.28
C ARG A 35 6.37 14.78 5.79
N TRP A 36 5.35 13.98 6.11
CA TRP A 36 4.00 14.17 5.58
C TRP A 36 2.97 14.53 6.66
N LEU A 37 3.16 14.07 7.90
CA LEU A 37 2.28 14.37 9.02
C LEU A 37 2.72 15.69 9.67
N ILE A 38 2.65 16.75 8.87
CA ILE A 38 3.12 18.09 9.20
C ILE A 38 2.01 19.14 9.08
N ASN A 39 2.20 20.24 9.80
CA ASN A 39 1.43 21.45 9.61
C ASN A 39 1.88 22.14 8.32
N ASN A 40 0.96 22.45 7.41
CA ASN A 40 1.31 23.07 6.12
C ASN A 40 1.96 24.45 6.28
N LYS A 41 1.59 25.21 7.32
CA LYS A 41 2.09 26.56 7.61
C LYS A 41 3.42 26.52 8.34
N THR A 42 3.50 25.78 9.44
CA THR A 42 4.70 25.79 10.31
C THR A 42 5.74 24.76 9.93
N LYS A 43 5.40 23.79 9.05
CA LYS A 43 6.23 22.63 8.67
C LYS A 43 6.63 21.72 9.84
N GLN A 44 6.10 21.97 11.04
CA GLN A 44 6.34 21.13 12.20
C GLN A 44 5.51 19.85 12.11
N GLN A 45 6.08 18.76 12.61
CA GLN A 45 5.38 17.50 12.81
C GLN A 45 4.18 17.70 13.74
N ILE A 46 3.05 17.08 13.42
CA ILE A 46 1.79 17.18 14.18
C ILE A 46 1.32 15.83 14.75
N GLY A 47 2.12 14.78 14.59
CA GLY A 47 1.80 13.45 15.08
C GLY A 47 2.85 12.41 14.75
N VAL A 48 2.71 11.22 15.34
CA VAL A 48 3.51 10.03 15.03
C VAL A 48 2.66 9.01 14.29
N ALA A 49 3.31 8.05 13.64
CA ALA A 49 2.62 6.96 12.97
C ALA A 49 3.11 5.58 13.46
N ALA A 50 2.21 4.61 13.48
CA ALA A 50 2.54 3.20 13.56
C ALA A 50 1.65 2.40 12.61
N ARG A 51 2.02 1.15 12.36
CA ARG A 51 1.23 0.22 11.55
C ARG A 51 1.15 -1.14 12.19
N MET A 52 0.07 -1.84 11.90
CA MET A 52 -0.09 -3.25 12.21
C MET A 52 -0.93 -3.94 11.13
N VAL A 53 -0.87 -5.27 11.10
CA VAL A 53 -1.69 -6.10 10.21
C VAL A 53 -2.62 -6.93 11.06
N MET A 54 -3.91 -6.91 10.78
CA MET A 54 -4.86 -7.74 11.52
C MET A 54 -4.62 -9.23 11.24
N PRO A 55 -4.47 -10.06 12.29
CA PRO A 55 -4.32 -11.49 12.13
C PRO A 55 -5.55 -12.13 11.49
N SER A 56 -5.35 -13.28 10.85
CA SER A 56 -6.44 -14.17 10.49
C SER A 56 -7.09 -14.78 11.74
N GLY A 57 -8.27 -15.37 11.56
CA GLY A 57 -9.04 -16.00 12.63
C GLY A 57 -9.97 -15.04 13.37
N ILE A 58 -10.94 -15.62 14.07
CA ILE A 58 -11.95 -14.88 14.84
C ILE A 58 -11.44 -14.70 16.26
N ARG A 59 -11.43 -13.45 16.76
CA ARG A 59 -11.11 -13.17 18.17
C ARG A 59 -12.43 -13.07 18.93
N ARG A 60 -12.83 -14.19 19.55
CA ARG A 60 -14.16 -14.35 20.19
C ARG A 60 -14.34 -13.56 21.50
N SER A 61 -13.32 -12.85 21.97
CA SER A 61 -13.36 -12.06 23.20
C SER A 61 -12.46 -10.83 23.11
N ASP A 62 -12.75 -9.83 23.94
CA ASP A 62 -11.92 -8.65 24.20
C ASP A 62 -10.46 -9.04 24.54
N ARG A 63 -10.26 -10.05 25.39
CA ARG A 63 -8.94 -10.59 25.75
C ARG A 63 -8.18 -11.08 24.50
N ALA A 64 -8.83 -11.85 23.65
CA ALA A 64 -8.21 -12.35 22.42
C ALA A 64 -7.86 -11.22 21.46
N PHE A 65 -8.71 -10.19 21.39
CA PHE A 65 -8.46 -8.98 20.60
C PHE A 65 -7.24 -8.21 21.11
N TRP A 66 -7.16 -7.92 22.41
CA TRP A 66 -6.04 -7.17 22.96
C TRP A 66 -4.71 -7.92 22.90
N ILE A 67 -4.71 -9.25 23.08
CA ILE A 67 -3.52 -10.08 22.85
C ILE A 67 -3.04 -9.93 21.39
N ALA A 68 -3.96 -10.04 20.42
CA ALA A 68 -3.64 -9.90 19.01
C ALA A 68 -3.05 -8.52 18.68
N MET A 69 -3.69 -7.43 19.14
CA MET A 69 -3.20 -6.07 18.94
C MET A 69 -1.78 -5.89 19.49
N ASN A 70 -1.54 -6.32 20.73
CA ASN A 70 -0.25 -6.19 21.40
C ASN A 70 0.83 -7.03 20.71
N GLN A 71 0.53 -8.26 20.26
CA GLN A 71 1.49 -9.08 19.50
C GLN A 71 1.86 -8.42 18.16
N ARG A 72 0.88 -7.86 17.45
CA ARG A 72 1.12 -7.22 16.14
C ARG A 72 1.90 -5.92 16.24
N LEU A 73 1.77 -5.21 17.36
CA LEU A 73 2.58 -4.03 17.69
C LEU A 73 3.88 -4.38 18.41
N LYS A 74 4.18 -5.68 18.59
CA LYS A 74 5.39 -6.20 19.25
C LYS A 74 5.56 -5.67 20.69
N LEU A 75 4.45 -5.53 21.42
CA LEU A 75 4.42 -5.07 22.82
C LEU A 75 4.56 -6.21 23.83
N VAL A 76 4.55 -7.46 23.38
CA VAL A 76 4.68 -8.64 24.26
C VAL A 76 5.24 -9.85 23.55
N ASN A 77 5.87 -10.70 24.37
CA ASN A 77 6.22 -12.08 24.05
C ASN A 77 5.37 -13.11 24.83
N SER A 78 4.54 -12.70 25.79
CA SER A 78 3.80 -13.62 26.68
C SER A 78 2.38 -13.92 26.19
N ILE A 79 1.98 -15.20 26.25
CA ILE A 79 0.68 -15.72 25.78
C ILE A 79 -0.45 -15.45 26.79
N ARG A 80 -0.13 -15.25 28.08
CA ARG A 80 -1.11 -14.95 29.13
C ARG A 80 -1.11 -13.46 29.44
N MET A 81 -2.21 -12.80 29.09
CA MET A 81 -2.48 -11.38 29.35
C MET A 81 -3.96 -11.23 29.66
N GLU A 82 -4.30 -10.42 30.67
CA GLU A 82 -5.67 -10.01 30.94
C GLU A 82 -6.07 -8.85 30.02
N SER A 83 -7.38 -8.74 29.72
CA SER A 83 -7.93 -7.75 28.78
C SER A 83 -7.55 -6.31 29.14
N SER A 84 -7.80 -5.91 30.39
CA SER A 84 -7.50 -4.57 30.91
C SER A 84 -6.01 -4.22 30.81
N LEU A 85 -5.13 -5.16 31.14
CA LEU A 85 -3.68 -4.99 31.00
C LEU A 85 -3.26 -4.83 29.53
N GLY A 86 -3.90 -5.55 28.62
CA GLY A 86 -3.64 -5.43 27.19
C GLY A 86 -4.06 -4.08 26.62
N LEU A 87 -5.21 -3.58 27.04
CA LEU A 87 -5.69 -2.23 26.72
C LEU A 87 -4.75 -1.16 27.29
N GLU A 88 -4.41 -1.24 28.58
CA GLU A 88 -3.50 -0.29 29.24
C GLU A 88 -2.14 -0.23 28.54
N ARG A 89 -1.60 -1.37 28.09
CA ARG A 89 -0.34 -1.42 27.33
C ARG A 89 -0.42 -0.68 26.00
N LEU A 90 -1.55 -0.72 25.30
CA LEU A 90 -1.74 0.04 24.07
C LEU A 90 -1.81 1.54 24.35
N VAL A 91 -2.52 1.95 25.40
CA VAL A 91 -2.55 3.35 25.86
C VAL A 91 -1.13 3.81 26.20
N ASN A 92 -0.37 3.02 26.97
CA ASN A 92 1.01 3.30 27.32
C ASN A 92 1.91 3.40 26.09
N PHE A 93 1.74 2.51 25.11
CA PHE A 93 2.48 2.57 23.85
C PHE A 93 2.21 3.87 23.09
N ILE A 94 0.95 4.29 22.98
CA ILE A 94 0.57 5.56 22.34
C ILE A 94 1.19 6.73 23.11
N ARG A 95 1.03 6.75 24.45
CA ARG A 95 1.60 7.77 25.34
C ARG A 95 3.11 7.91 25.17
N THR A 96 3.85 6.80 25.17
CA THR A 96 5.30 6.79 25.00
C THR A 96 5.72 7.31 23.62
N ARG A 97 5.08 6.85 22.53
CA ARG A 97 5.42 7.29 21.16
C ARG A 97 5.15 8.78 20.97
N CYS A 98 3.99 9.25 21.43
CA CYS A 98 3.61 10.65 21.40
C CYS A 98 4.56 11.51 22.24
N GLY A 99 4.85 11.10 23.48
CA GLY A 99 5.76 11.80 24.39
C GLY A 99 7.18 11.94 23.85
N GLN A 100 7.76 10.87 23.29
CA GLN A 100 9.09 10.89 22.68
C GLN A 100 9.19 11.89 21.52
N ALA A 101 8.14 12.01 20.70
CA ALA A 101 8.08 12.94 19.58
C ALA A 101 7.57 14.35 19.98
N ARG A 102 7.23 14.57 21.25
CA ARG A 102 6.54 15.78 21.76
C ARG A 102 5.28 16.11 20.95
N GLN A 103 4.55 15.07 20.55
CA GLN A 103 3.30 15.16 19.83
C GLN A 103 2.13 14.69 20.69
N ARG A 104 0.91 15.06 20.32
CA ARG A 104 -0.32 14.60 20.98
C ARG A 104 -1.16 13.65 20.13
N ARG A 105 -0.66 13.29 18.94
CA ARG A 105 -1.42 12.50 17.97
C ARG A 105 -0.66 11.29 17.52
N MET A 106 -1.35 10.17 17.48
CA MET A 106 -0.90 8.94 16.87
C MET A 106 -1.82 8.55 15.71
N VAL A 107 -1.24 8.33 14.54
CA VAL A 107 -1.91 7.71 13.39
C VAL A 107 -1.57 6.22 13.41
N LEU A 108 -2.58 5.35 13.49
CA LEU A 108 -2.41 3.90 13.45
C LEU A 108 -3.01 3.35 12.16
N PHE A 109 -2.14 2.84 11.28
CA PHE A 109 -2.55 2.09 10.10
C PHE A 109 -2.87 0.64 10.51
N ILE A 110 -4.06 0.18 10.17
CA ILE A 110 -4.50 -1.21 10.40
C ILE A 110 -4.76 -1.85 9.04
N ASP A 111 -3.82 -2.69 8.60
CA ASP A 111 -3.95 -3.47 7.36
C ASP A 111 -4.85 -4.70 7.58
N ASN A 112 -5.51 -5.15 6.51
CA ASN A 112 -6.57 -6.16 6.56
C ASN A 112 -7.72 -5.83 7.54
N ALA A 113 -8.12 -4.55 7.60
CA ALA A 113 -9.16 -4.08 8.51
C ALA A 113 -10.54 -4.67 8.24
N GLN A 114 -10.80 -5.28 7.07
CA GLN A 114 -12.03 -6.04 6.83
C GLN A 114 -12.21 -7.22 7.79
N ARG A 115 -11.14 -7.64 8.47
CA ARG A 115 -11.18 -8.70 9.49
C ARG A 115 -11.69 -8.22 10.84
N ILE A 116 -11.90 -6.91 11.03
CA ILE A 116 -12.38 -6.34 12.29
C ILE A 116 -13.90 -6.52 12.36
N THR A 117 -14.36 -7.20 13.40
CA THR A 117 -15.79 -7.41 13.66
C THR A 117 -16.42 -6.18 14.34
N GLU A 118 -17.74 -6.11 14.37
CA GLU A 118 -18.46 -4.99 15.03
C GLU A 118 -18.13 -4.88 16.53
N ALA A 119 -18.04 -6.00 17.24
CA ALA A 119 -17.62 -6.02 18.64
C ALA A 119 -16.18 -5.48 18.83
N GLU A 120 -15.30 -5.72 17.86
CA GLU A 120 -13.92 -5.23 17.92
C GLU A 120 -13.80 -3.73 17.62
N TYR A 121 -14.73 -3.17 16.83
CA TYR A 121 -14.84 -1.71 16.72
C TYR A 121 -15.19 -1.09 18.06
N GLN A 122 -16.10 -1.68 18.84
CA GLN A 122 -16.42 -1.18 20.19
C GLN A 122 -15.19 -1.22 21.11
N TYR A 123 -14.38 -2.27 21.05
CA TYR A 123 -13.12 -2.31 21.80
C TYR A 123 -12.16 -1.18 21.38
N LEU A 124 -12.08 -0.85 20.09
CA LEU A 124 -11.30 0.31 19.61
C LEU A 124 -11.88 1.65 20.11
N GLU A 125 -13.20 1.74 20.32
CA GLU A 125 -13.83 2.92 20.92
C GLU A 125 -13.41 3.11 22.38
N ASP A 126 -13.26 2.02 23.14
CA ASP A 126 -12.74 2.06 24.52
C ASP A 126 -11.28 2.56 24.56
N LEU A 127 -10.44 2.06 23.65
CA LEU A 127 -9.06 2.53 23.49
C LEU A 127 -9.00 4.03 23.17
N ASP A 128 -9.82 4.49 22.23
CA ASP A 128 -9.88 5.90 21.85
C ASP A 128 -10.34 6.79 23.02
N GLY A 129 -11.33 6.33 23.80
CA GLY A 129 -11.77 7.01 25.03
C GLY A 129 -10.64 7.20 26.04
N LEU A 130 -9.90 6.13 26.36
CA LEU A 130 -8.77 6.21 27.30
C LEU A 130 -7.61 7.08 26.78
N VAL A 131 -7.38 7.11 25.46
CA VAL A 131 -6.38 7.98 24.84
C VAL A 131 -6.81 9.45 24.95
N LEU A 132 -8.10 9.76 24.82
CA LEU A 132 -8.63 11.11 24.99
C LEU A 132 -8.50 11.60 26.44
N ASP A 133 -8.77 10.74 27.42
CA ASP A 133 -8.61 11.06 28.85
C ASP A 133 -7.16 11.47 29.21
N GLU A 134 -6.18 10.99 28.43
CA GLU A 134 -4.76 11.33 28.54
C GLU A 134 -4.37 12.63 27.80
N ASN A 135 -5.34 13.39 27.27
CA ASN A 135 -5.13 14.54 26.38
C ASN A 135 -4.32 14.20 25.10
N LEU A 136 -4.45 12.97 24.62
CA LEU A 136 -3.89 12.50 23.36
C LEU A 136 -5.02 12.29 22.33
N SER A 137 -4.65 11.97 21.09
CA SER A 137 -5.60 11.63 20.02
C SER A 137 -5.11 10.45 19.20
N LEU A 138 -6.03 9.54 18.90
CA LEU A 138 -5.82 8.40 18.03
C LEU A 138 -6.53 8.64 16.70
N PHE A 139 -5.82 8.40 15.59
CA PHE A 139 -6.39 8.42 14.25
C PHE A 139 -6.20 7.06 13.59
N LEU A 140 -7.28 6.32 13.35
CA LEU A 140 -7.21 5.02 12.70
C LEU A 140 -7.31 5.14 11.17
N VAL A 141 -6.35 4.56 10.47
CA VAL A 141 -6.43 4.36 9.02
C VAL A 141 -6.73 2.89 8.76
N LEU A 142 -7.99 2.58 8.46
CA LEU A 142 -8.50 1.23 8.26
C LEU A 142 -8.29 0.81 6.79
N VAL A 143 -7.25 0.03 6.53
CA VAL A 143 -6.89 -0.41 5.18
C VAL A 143 -7.52 -1.78 4.87
N ARG A 144 -8.37 -1.82 3.85
CA ARG A 144 -9.25 -2.96 3.53
C ARG A 144 -8.93 -3.56 2.16
N GLN A 145 -9.14 -4.86 2.03
CA GLN A 145 -9.04 -5.59 0.77
C GLN A 145 -10.42 -5.72 0.12
N SER A 146 -10.62 -5.10 -1.04
CA SER A 146 -11.91 -5.13 -1.76
C SER A 146 -12.18 -6.42 -2.53
N ASP A 147 -11.16 -7.26 -2.72
CA ASP A 147 -11.23 -8.53 -3.47
C ASP A 147 -11.40 -9.76 -2.59
N SER A 148 -11.36 -9.60 -1.25
CA SER A 148 -11.32 -10.75 -0.32
C SER A 148 -12.65 -11.48 -0.11
N GLU A 149 -13.80 -10.86 -0.38
CA GLU A 149 -15.12 -11.44 0.01
C GLU A 149 -16.24 -11.24 -1.02
N GLY A 150 -15.96 -10.71 -2.21
CA GLY A 150 -16.99 -10.44 -3.23
C GLY A 150 -17.98 -9.33 -2.87
N ILE A 151 -17.89 -8.77 -1.66
CA ILE A 151 -18.65 -7.63 -1.15
C ILE A 151 -18.03 -6.33 -1.68
N ASP A 152 -18.87 -5.42 -2.15
CA ASP A 152 -18.43 -4.08 -2.51
C ASP A 152 -18.11 -3.30 -1.23
N VAL A 153 -16.81 -3.23 -0.89
CA VAL A 153 -16.30 -2.58 0.33
C VAL A 153 -16.68 -1.09 0.41
N VAL A 154 -17.17 -0.51 -0.69
CA VAL A 154 -17.64 0.87 -0.79
C VAL A 154 -18.80 1.17 0.17
N ASP A 155 -19.66 0.20 0.46
CA ASP A 155 -20.94 0.43 1.17
C ASP A 155 -21.04 -0.25 2.55
N ASP A 156 -19.97 -0.85 3.05
CA ASP A 156 -19.94 -1.58 4.32
C ASP A 156 -20.16 -0.70 5.58
N TRP A 157 -20.33 0.61 5.42
CA TRP A 157 -20.74 1.51 6.49
C TRP A 157 -22.26 1.60 6.65
N LEU A 158 -23.06 1.16 5.67
CA LEU A 158 -24.53 1.26 5.68
C LEU A 158 -25.18 0.46 6.82
N GLU A 159 -24.60 -0.69 7.14
CA GLU A 159 -25.14 -1.62 8.15
C GLU A 159 -24.60 -1.33 9.57
N ARG A 160 -23.75 -0.30 9.71
CA ARG A 160 -23.07 -0.01 10.98
C ARG A 160 -23.83 0.99 11.83
N PRO A 161 -23.75 0.89 13.17
CA PRO A 161 -24.29 1.90 14.06
C PRO A 161 -23.72 3.30 13.77
N SER A 162 -24.56 4.32 13.87
CA SER A 162 -24.19 5.70 13.53
C SER A 162 -23.01 6.25 14.33
N HIS A 163 -22.81 5.81 15.57
CA HIS A 163 -21.68 6.21 16.41
C HIS A 163 -20.35 5.67 15.88
N THR A 164 -20.31 4.39 15.47
CA THR A 164 -19.16 3.75 14.85
C THR A 164 -18.84 4.38 13.49
N VAL A 165 -19.86 4.68 12.67
CA VAL A 165 -19.68 5.38 11.39
C VAL A 165 -19.05 6.76 11.61
N ARG A 166 -19.58 7.55 12.55
CA ARG A 166 -19.07 8.89 12.87
C ARG A 166 -17.63 8.88 13.37
N ARG A 167 -17.21 7.81 14.03
CA ARG A 167 -15.86 7.70 14.57
C ARG A 167 -14.85 7.22 13.53
N TRP A 168 -15.18 6.18 12.77
CA TRP A 168 -14.20 5.46 11.94
C TRP A 168 -14.39 5.59 10.43
N PHE A 169 -15.60 5.89 9.96
CA PHE A 169 -15.99 5.77 8.55
C PHE A 169 -16.45 7.08 7.90
N MET A 170 -16.18 8.23 8.53
CA MET A 170 -16.54 9.56 8.01
C MET A 170 -15.88 9.92 6.67
N ASP A 171 -14.79 9.24 6.30
CA ASP A 171 -14.16 9.37 4.99
C ASP A 171 -13.69 7.99 4.53
N THR A 172 -13.93 7.70 3.26
CA THR A 172 -13.55 6.45 2.61
C THR A 172 -12.91 6.75 1.26
N ALA A 173 -11.68 6.27 1.05
CA ALA A 173 -10.92 6.57 -0.17
C ALA A 173 -10.44 5.29 -0.88
N PRO A 174 -10.57 5.21 -2.23
CA PRO A 174 -9.98 4.11 -2.98
C PRO A 174 -8.45 4.23 -3.04
N PHE A 175 -7.76 3.13 -2.80
CA PHE A 175 -6.35 2.95 -3.12
C PHE A 175 -6.25 2.41 -4.55
N ARG A 176 -5.77 3.24 -5.47
CA ARG A 176 -5.79 2.96 -6.91
C ARG A 176 -4.47 2.36 -7.42
N PRO A 177 -4.52 1.55 -8.48
CA PRO A 177 -3.32 1.23 -9.28
C PRO A 177 -2.74 2.48 -9.95
N LEU A 178 -1.56 2.34 -10.55
CA LEU A 178 -1.06 3.36 -11.49
C LEU A 178 -2.06 3.48 -12.64
N THR A 179 -2.44 4.70 -13.00
CA THR A 179 -3.46 4.96 -14.00
C THR A 179 -2.92 5.87 -15.09
N GLY A 180 -2.89 5.34 -16.31
CA GLY A 180 -2.47 6.09 -17.50
C GLY A 180 -0.97 6.26 -17.62
N ILE A 181 -0.55 6.68 -18.81
CA ILE A 181 0.87 6.85 -19.14
C ILE A 181 1.57 7.85 -18.22
N GLY A 182 0.89 8.92 -17.80
CA GLY A 182 1.49 9.95 -16.94
C GLY A 182 1.98 9.41 -15.59
N GLU A 183 1.18 8.58 -14.92
CA GLU A 183 1.58 7.96 -13.65
C GLU A 183 2.66 6.89 -13.85
N ILE A 184 2.61 6.15 -14.96
CA ILE A 184 3.64 5.17 -15.33
C ILE A 184 4.97 5.87 -15.60
N THR A 185 4.99 6.91 -16.44
CA THR A 185 6.19 7.73 -16.70
C THR A 185 6.74 8.30 -15.40
N HIS A 186 5.86 8.81 -14.52
CA HIS A 186 6.28 9.33 -13.23
C HIS A 186 6.93 8.23 -12.36
N ALA A 187 6.31 7.06 -12.24
CA ALA A 187 6.84 5.94 -11.48
C ALA A 187 8.20 5.47 -12.02
N LEU A 188 8.34 5.33 -13.34
CA LEU A 188 9.60 4.98 -14.00
C LEU A 188 10.69 6.05 -13.76
N SER A 189 10.33 7.34 -13.78
CA SER A 189 11.29 8.44 -13.52
C SER A 189 11.91 8.39 -12.12
N ARG A 190 11.28 7.68 -11.17
CA ARG A 190 11.85 7.49 -9.82
C ARG A 190 13.10 6.62 -9.87
N TYR A 191 13.20 5.67 -10.80
CA TYR A 191 14.41 4.87 -11.02
C TYR A 191 15.54 5.69 -11.67
N ASP A 192 15.17 6.70 -12.46
CA ASP A 192 16.13 7.61 -13.12
C ASP A 192 16.71 8.66 -12.18
N ARG A 193 16.01 9.02 -11.09
CA ARG A 193 16.36 10.23 -10.31
C ARG A 193 16.29 10.10 -8.80
N SER A 194 15.64 9.08 -8.25
CA SER A 194 15.28 9.05 -6.82
C SER A 194 15.70 7.78 -6.10
N VAL A 195 15.67 6.65 -6.80
CA VAL A 195 16.21 5.40 -6.31
C VAL A 195 17.64 5.29 -6.82
N THR A 196 18.57 5.04 -5.90
CA THR A 196 20.01 4.99 -6.21
C THR A 196 20.62 3.71 -5.65
N TRP A 197 21.58 3.16 -6.39
CA TRP A 197 22.27 1.93 -6.04
C TRP A 197 23.56 1.78 -6.86
N PRO A 198 24.68 1.29 -6.29
CA PRO A 198 24.91 1.03 -4.86
C PRO A 198 25.25 2.31 -4.08
N THR A 199 25.50 3.43 -4.77
CA THR A 199 25.88 4.71 -4.17
C THR A 199 24.82 5.78 -4.41
N PRO A 200 24.75 6.84 -3.58
CA PRO A 200 23.76 7.91 -3.71
C PRO A 200 23.79 8.69 -5.03
N ASP A 201 24.91 8.67 -5.76
CA ASP A 201 25.14 9.34 -7.04
C ASP A 201 24.86 8.46 -8.27
N MET A 202 24.50 7.19 -8.05
CA MET A 202 24.22 6.22 -9.11
C MET A 202 22.71 5.95 -9.19
N PRO A 203 21.97 6.60 -10.11
CA PRO A 203 20.57 6.24 -10.37
C PRO A 203 20.43 4.76 -10.70
N PHE A 204 19.32 4.17 -10.27
CA PHE A 204 19.06 2.75 -10.47
C PHE A 204 19.08 2.36 -11.95
N SER A 205 18.44 3.14 -12.83
CA SER A 205 18.46 2.88 -14.27
C SER A 205 19.86 2.99 -14.89
N ARG A 206 20.69 3.94 -14.41
CA ARG A 206 22.10 4.05 -14.81
C ARG A 206 22.94 2.86 -14.38
N TYR A 207 22.68 2.29 -13.21
CA TYR A 207 23.40 1.10 -12.73
C TYR A 207 23.24 -0.10 -13.68
N PHE A 208 22.02 -0.33 -14.18
CA PHE A 208 21.74 -1.45 -15.09
C PHE A 208 22.06 -1.15 -16.56
N ALA A 209 21.98 0.11 -16.99
CA ALA A 209 22.13 0.50 -18.40
C ALA A 209 23.11 1.68 -18.55
N LYS A 210 24.32 1.55 -17.99
CA LYS A 210 25.26 2.66 -17.83
C LYS A 210 25.53 3.42 -19.13
N ASP A 211 25.97 2.72 -20.17
CA ASP A 211 26.39 3.37 -21.41
C ASP A 211 25.21 3.99 -22.15
N ALA A 212 24.03 3.36 -22.09
CA ALA A 212 22.81 3.93 -22.66
C ALA A 212 22.40 5.20 -21.91
N PHE A 213 22.40 5.15 -20.58
CA PHE A 213 22.02 6.27 -19.73
C PHE A 213 22.98 7.45 -19.92
N ASP A 214 24.29 7.18 -19.99
CA ASP A 214 25.32 8.19 -20.23
C ASP A 214 25.18 8.83 -21.64
N ARG A 215 24.50 8.16 -22.59
CA ARG A 215 24.10 8.71 -23.91
C ARG A 215 22.73 9.41 -23.92
N GLY A 216 22.05 9.53 -22.77
CA GLY A 216 20.78 10.23 -22.62
C GLY A 216 19.54 9.33 -22.56
N TRP A 217 19.70 8.01 -22.53
CA TRP A 217 18.58 7.10 -22.26
C TRP A 217 18.07 7.28 -20.82
N CYS A 218 16.75 7.22 -20.64
CA CYS A 218 16.10 7.21 -19.33
C CYS A 218 14.98 6.17 -19.37
N LEU A 219 14.77 5.43 -18.27
CA LEU A 219 13.70 4.44 -18.21
C LEU A 219 12.31 5.09 -18.38
N SER A 220 12.13 6.32 -17.89
CA SER A 220 10.90 7.08 -18.11
C SER A 220 10.58 7.37 -19.59
N ASN A 221 11.59 7.40 -20.47
CA ASN A 221 11.37 7.56 -21.92
C ASN A 221 10.77 6.30 -22.56
N GLU A 222 10.85 5.15 -21.88
CA GLU A 222 10.31 3.85 -22.34
C GLU A 222 8.83 3.69 -21.95
N ALA A 223 8.23 4.66 -21.24
CA ALA A 223 6.82 4.58 -20.85
C ALA A 223 5.86 4.36 -22.05
N PRO A 224 6.02 5.02 -23.22
CA PRO A 224 5.15 4.78 -24.37
C PRO A 224 5.24 3.34 -24.89
N VAL A 225 6.46 2.80 -25.09
CA VAL A 225 6.63 1.43 -25.61
C VAL A 225 6.06 0.39 -24.63
N ILE A 226 6.25 0.59 -23.33
CA ILE A 226 5.68 -0.26 -22.28
C ILE A 226 4.15 -0.21 -22.29
N PHE A 227 3.60 1.01 -22.37
CA PHE A 227 2.15 1.22 -22.35
C PHE A 227 1.47 0.64 -23.60
N ASP A 228 2.09 0.80 -24.77
CA ASP A 228 1.61 0.20 -26.02
C ASP A 228 1.67 -1.33 -25.99
N GLY A 229 2.73 -1.90 -25.39
CA GLY A 229 2.84 -3.34 -25.16
C GLY A 229 1.71 -3.87 -24.28
N ILE A 230 1.38 -3.14 -23.20
CA ILE A 230 0.22 -3.46 -22.36
C ILE A 230 -1.07 -3.42 -23.16
N ARG A 231 -1.35 -2.33 -23.88
CA ARG A 231 -2.61 -2.19 -24.65
C ARG A 231 -2.75 -3.28 -25.71
N SER A 232 -1.66 -3.58 -26.41
CA SER A 232 -1.60 -4.63 -27.43
C SER A 232 -1.92 -5.99 -26.84
N LEU A 233 -1.29 -6.33 -25.71
CA LEU A 233 -1.51 -7.60 -25.02
C LEU A 233 -2.95 -7.71 -24.48
N ARG A 234 -3.50 -6.64 -23.92
CA ARG A 234 -4.90 -6.63 -23.46
C ARG A 234 -5.88 -6.88 -24.61
N LYS A 235 -5.65 -6.23 -25.76
CA LYS A 235 -6.49 -6.37 -26.95
C LYS A 235 -6.45 -7.80 -27.50
N GLU A 236 -5.27 -8.38 -27.59
CA GLU A 236 -5.08 -9.76 -28.05
C GLU A 236 -5.84 -10.77 -27.17
N TYR A 237 -5.72 -10.64 -25.85
CA TYR A 237 -6.35 -11.52 -24.87
C TYR A 237 -7.80 -11.13 -24.53
N LYS A 238 -8.37 -10.15 -25.25
CA LYS A 238 -9.75 -9.65 -25.09
C LYS A 238 -10.07 -9.24 -23.64
N LEU A 239 -9.10 -8.68 -22.93
CA LEU A 239 -9.30 -8.11 -21.60
C LEU A 239 -10.04 -6.77 -21.69
N PRO A 240 -10.82 -6.38 -20.67
CA PRO A 240 -11.50 -5.08 -20.65
C PRO A 240 -10.53 -3.92 -20.85
N GLU A 241 -10.95 -2.86 -21.54
CA GLU A 241 -10.12 -1.66 -21.68
C GLU A 241 -9.94 -0.99 -20.30
N THR A 242 -8.68 -0.72 -19.95
CA THR A 242 -8.32 0.04 -18.75
C THR A 242 -6.88 0.51 -18.88
N ASP A 243 -6.60 1.66 -18.29
CA ASP A 243 -5.24 2.21 -18.17
C ASP A 243 -4.63 1.92 -16.79
N ALA A 244 -5.29 1.07 -16.00
CA ALA A 244 -4.87 0.66 -14.68
C ALA A 244 -3.76 -0.40 -14.74
N TRP A 245 -2.65 -0.17 -14.04
CA TRP A 245 -1.57 -1.14 -13.87
C TRP A 245 -1.31 -1.42 -12.39
N PRO A 246 -1.58 -2.65 -11.91
CA PRO A 246 -1.27 -3.04 -10.55
C PRO A 246 0.21 -2.94 -10.22
N MET A 247 0.51 -2.39 -9.04
CA MET A 247 1.89 -2.18 -8.56
C MET A 247 2.70 -3.49 -8.54
N ALA A 248 2.08 -4.62 -8.17
CA ALA A 248 2.75 -5.91 -8.09
C ALA A 248 3.40 -6.33 -9.41
N THR A 249 2.66 -6.22 -10.52
CA THR A 249 3.18 -6.54 -11.85
C THR A 249 4.05 -5.43 -12.41
N PHE A 250 3.76 -4.16 -12.10
CA PHE A 250 4.61 -3.04 -12.50
C PHE A 250 6.04 -3.22 -12.00
N THR A 251 6.23 -3.50 -10.69
CA THR A 251 7.56 -3.66 -10.12
C THR A 251 8.32 -4.87 -10.69
N LEU A 252 7.60 -5.96 -11.00
CA LEU A 252 8.21 -7.15 -11.61
C LEU A 252 8.64 -6.89 -13.05
N VAL A 253 7.81 -6.21 -13.83
CA VAL A 253 8.16 -5.83 -15.21
C VAL A 253 9.37 -4.91 -15.23
N VAL A 254 9.39 -3.86 -14.40
CA VAL A 254 10.54 -2.95 -14.32
C VAL A 254 11.81 -3.69 -13.89
N HIS A 255 11.68 -4.60 -12.92
CA HIS A 255 12.80 -5.44 -12.50
C HIS A 255 13.37 -6.24 -13.68
N SER A 256 12.54 -6.99 -14.40
CA SER A 256 13.02 -7.83 -15.51
C SER A 256 13.53 -7.03 -16.70
N LEU A 257 12.91 -5.89 -17.03
CA LEU A 257 13.42 -4.99 -18.05
C LEU A 257 14.84 -4.51 -17.71
N LEU A 258 15.09 -4.10 -16.47
CA LEU A 258 16.42 -3.60 -16.08
C LEU A 258 17.43 -4.74 -15.87
N ALA A 259 17.08 -5.73 -15.07
CA ALA A 259 18.01 -6.75 -14.59
C ALA A 259 18.27 -7.88 -15.60
N ASP A 260 17.27 -8.24 -16.41
CA ASP A 260 17.35 -9.39 -17.31
C ASP A 260 17.60 -8.96 -18.77
N ILE A 261 17.21 -7.74 -19.15
CA ILE A 261 17.36 -7.24 -20.53
C ILE A 261 18.44 -6.17 -20.63
N ALA A 262 18.30 -5.06 -19.90
CA ALA A 262 19.22 -3.93 -20.07
C ALA A 262 20.64 -4.25 -19.59
N ARG A 263 20.77 -4.97 -18.46
CA ARG A 263 22.06 -5.36 -17.89
C ARG A 263 22.85 -6.32 -18.77
N ASP A 264 22.16 -7.28 -19.37
CA ASP A 264 22.79 -8.40 -20.06
C ASP A 264 23.08 -8.07 -21.55
N ASN A 265 22.76 -6.85 -21.98
CA ASN A 265 22.99 -6.35 -23.33
C ASN A 265 24.01 -5.19 -23.34
N SER A 266 25.24 -5.47 -23.78
CA SER A 266 26.32 -4.47 -23.86
C SER A 266 26.03 -3.32 -24.82
N ASP A 267 25.20 -3.53 -25.83
CA ASP A 267 24.81 -2.54 -26.84
C ASP A 267 23.39 -2.01 -26.64
N PHE A 268 22.88 -2.07 -25.40
CA PHE A 268 21.54 -1.61 -25.07
C PHE A 268 21.31 -0.13 -25.47
N LYS A 269 20.17 0.13 -26.13
CA LYS A 269 19.76 1.47 -26.60
C LYS A 269 18.32 1.84 -26.19
N GLY A 270 17.54 0.88 -25.72
CA GLY A 270 16.11 1.00 -25.45
C GLY A 270 15.43 -0.37 -25.60
N PHE A 271 14.18 -0.48 -25.16
CA PHE A 271 13.45 -1.74 -25.24
C PHE A 271 12.71 -1.89 -26.56
N THR A 272 12.67 -3.11 -27.09
CA THR A 272 11.83 -3.45 -28.25
C THR A 272 10.44 -3.88 -27.79
N GLN A 273 9.45 -3.81 -28.68
CA GLN A 273 8.09 -4.30 -28.40
C GLN A 273 8.08 -5.79 -28.02
N ASP A 274 8.92 -6.61 -28.65
CA ASP A 274 9.02 -8.04 -28.34
C ASP A 274 9.58 -8.29 -26.93
N GLN A 275 10.57 -7.49 -26.51
CA GLN A 275 11.11 -7.54 -25.15
C GLN A 275 10.06 -7.13 -24.11
N ILE A 276 9.32 -6.05 -24.37
CA ILE A 276 8.20 -5.63 -23.50
C ILE A 276 7.16 -6.74 -23.40
N ARG A 277 6.74 -7.30 -24.54
CA ARG A 277 5.77 -8.39 -24.62
C ARG A 277 6.24 -9.61 -23.82
N HIS A 278 7.48 -10.05 -24.04
CA HIS A 278 8.07 -11.19 -23.35
C HIS A 278 8.01 -10.99 -21.83
N VAL A 279 8.45 -9.83 -21.33
CA VAL A 279 8.45 -9.53 -19.89
C VAL A 279 7.04 -9.43 -19.32
N LEU A 280 6.07 -8.87 -20.06
CA LEU A 280 4.68 -8.86 -19.61
C LEU A 280 4.11 -10.29 -19.47
N LEU A 281 4.43 -11.19 -20.40
CA LEU A 281 3.99 -12.58 -20.35
C LEU A 281 4.62 -13.35 -19.17
N THR A 282 5.92 -13.16 -18.92
CA THR A 282 6.65 -13.89 -17.87
C THR A 282 6.48 -13.30 -16.47
N SER A 283 6.16 -12.00 -16.34
CA SER A 283 5.94 -11.32 -15.06
C SER A 283 4.60 -11.64 -14.37
N GLY A 284 3.75 -12.47 -15.00
CA GLY A 284 2.43 -12.80 -14.49
C GLY A 284 1.39 -11.69 -14.68
N TYR A 285 1.66 -10.69 -15.52
CA TYR A 285 0.72 -9.59 -15.82
C TYR A 285 -0.65 -10.11 -16.24
N LEU A 286 -0.70 -10.98 -17.26
CA LEU A 286 -1.97 -11.54 -17.76
C LEU A 286 -2.74 -12.27 -16.67
N ARG A 287 -2.06 -13.14 -15.91
CA ARG A 287 -2.70 -13.91 -14.85
C ARG A 287 -3.38 -13.02 -13.82
N LEU A 288 -2.73 -11.92 -13.43
CA LEU A 288 -3.31 -10.96 -12.50
C LEU A 288 -4.50 -10.21 -13.10
N GLU A 289 -4.40 -9.79 -14.36
CA GLU A 289 -5.48 -9.06 -15.04
C GLU A 289 -6.72 -9.92 -15.28
N PHE A 290 -6.56 -11.21 -15.62
CA PHE A 290 -7.69 -12.15 -15.71
C PHE A 290 -8.42 -12.32 -14.37
N VAL A 291 -7.66 -12.46 -13.27
CA VAL A 291 -8.23 -12.53 -11.92
C VAL A 291 -9.00 -11.26 -11.57
N ARG A 292 -8.43 -10.08 -11.86
CA ARG A 292 -9.07 -8.78 -11.60
C ARG A 292 -10.32 -8.57 -12.45
N ALA A 293 -10.30 -9.04 -13.70
CA ALA A 293 -11.44 -8.99 -14.60
C ALA A 293 -12.49 -10.08 -14.30
N ARG A 294 -12.24 -10.99 -13.35
CA ARG A 294 -13.07 -12.17 -13.06
C ARG A 294 -13.32 -13.03 -14.31
N MET A 295 -12.30 -13.15 -15.16
CA MET A 295 -12.33 -13.91 -16.41
C MET A 295 -11.47 -15.17 -16.30
N ARG A 296 -11.86 -16.23 -17.02
CA ARG A 296 -11.02 -17.42 -17.17
C ARG A 296 -9.90 -17.13 -18.17
N MET A 297 -8.67 -17.38 -17.75
CA MET A 297 -7.51 -17.29 -18.63
C MET A 297 -7.57 -18.42 -19.67
N PRO A 298 -7.36 -18.12 -20.97
CA PRO A 298 -7.24 -19.16 -21.99
C PRO A 298 -6.00 -20.02 -21.74
N ASP A 299 -6.04 -21.28 -22.19
CA ASP A 299 -4.86 -22.15 -22.14
C ASP A 299 -3.78 -21.54 -23.06
N ILE A 300 -2.72 -21.01 -22.47
CA ILE A 300 -1.54 -20.57 -23.22
C ILE A 300 -0.80 -21.86 -23.60
N HIS A 301 -1.07 -22.38 -24.79
CA HIS A 301 -0.23 -23.43 -25.36
C HIS A 301 1.19 -22.87 -25.49
N GLY A 302 2.15 -23.55 -24.87
CA GLY A 302 3.57 -23.18 -24.81
C GLY A 302 4.28 -23.38 -26.14
N GLU A 303 3.86 -22.67 -27.17
CA GLU A 303 4.65 -22.45 -28.37
C GLU A 303 5.24 -21.03 -28.27
N GLU A 304 6.55 -20.91 -28.50
CA GLU A 304 7.37 -19.70 -28.42
C GLU A 304 7.96 -19.35 -27.03
N VAL A 305 8.57 -20.35 -26.39
CA VAL A 305 9.82 -20.11 -25.64
C VAL A 305 10.88 -21.06 -26.20
N ALA A 306 11.46 -20.68 -27.33
CA ALA A 306 12.68 -21.24 -27.89
C ALA A 306 13.51 -20.09 -28.47
#